data_AF-Q116I6-F1
#
_entry.id   AF-Q116I6-F1
#
_cell.length_a   1.000
_cell.length_b   1.000
_cell.length_c   1.000
_cell.angle_alpha   90.00
_cell.angle_beta   90.00
_cell.angle_gamma   90.00
#
_symmetry.space_group_name_H-M   'P 1'
#
loop_
_entity.id
_entity.type
_entity.pdbx_description
1 polymer ?
#
loop_
_entity_poly.entity_id
_entity_poly.type
_entity_poly.pdbx_seq_one_letter_code
_entity_poly.pdbx_strand_id
1 'polypeptide(L)'
;MDKSFEVVVAIDFGTSRSGFAYKFKESDVSVFRDLWPDNPMSYPKTATYLLLSSTGEVEAWGYTAMKKLAQFRAQGTAKDYYFTRNFKMELHSGKKDES
;
A
#
# COMPACT_ATOMS: atom_id res chain seq x y z
N MET A 1 33.70 -8.77 4.12
CA MET A 1 33.28 -7.45 3.60
C MET A 1 31.80 -7.51 3.39
N ASP A 2 31.03 -6.66 4.08
CA ASP A 2 29.61 -6.51 3.79
C ASP A 2 29.45 -5.86 2.42
N LYS A 3 28.64 -6.49 1.57
CA LYS A 3 28.38 -6.03 0.22
C LYS A 3 27.16 -5.12 0.25
N SER A 4 27.35 -3.84 -0.03
CA SER A 4 26.27 -2.85 -0.16
C SER A 4 25.80 -2.79 -1.61
N PHE A 5 24.50 -2.56 -1.81
CA PHE A 5 23.91 -2.36 -3.12
C PHE A 5 23.13 -1.05 -3.16
N GLU A 6 23.31 -0.28 -4.23
CA GLU A 6 22.51 0.91 -4.47
C GLU A 6 21.36 0.58 -5.42
N VAL A 7 20.16 1.02 -5.08
CA VAL A 7 18.93 0.77 -5.84
C VAL A 7 18.22 2.08 -6.12
N VAL A 8 17.71 2.23 -7.34
CA VAL A 8 16.78 3.30 -7.71
C VAL A 8 15.38 2.69 -7.77
N VAL A 9 14.42 3.31 -7.07
CA VAL A 9 13.03 2.85 -7.01
C VAL A 9 12.13 3.93 -7.61
N ALA A 10 11.29 3.53 -8.57
CA ALA A 10 10.20 4.34 -9.09
C ALA A 10 8.91 3.91 -8.37
N ILE A 11 8.28 4.83 -7.66
CA ILE A 11 7.02 4.60 -6.94
C ILE A 11 5.90 5.31 -7.68
N ASP A 12 4.90 4.55 -8.12
CA ASP A 12 3.63 5.09 -8.60
C ASP A 12 2.60 4.99 -7.47
N PHE A 13 2.40 6.11 -6.79
CA PHE A 13 1.38 6.25 -5.77
C PHE A 13 0.11 6.85 -6.39
N GLY A 14 -0.78 6.02 -6.93
CA GLY A 14 -2.01 6.46 -7.59
C GLY A 14 -3.21 6.55 -6.64
N THR A 15 -4.30 7.19 -7.11
CA THR A 15 -5.53 7.34 -6.30
C THR A 15 -6.18 5.99 -5.98
N SER A 16 -6.28 5.11 -6.97
CA SER A 16 -6.95 3.81 -6.82
C SER A 16 -5.97 2.64 -6.68
N ARG A 17 -4.81 2.74 -7.32
CA ARG A 17 -3.80 1.68 -7.39
C ARG A 17 -2.42 2.27 -7.19
N SER A 18 -1.57 1.55 -6.47
CA SER A 18 -0.16 1.90 -6.26
C SER A 18 0.75 0.74 -6.62
N GLY A 19 1.95 1.04 -7.08
CA GLY A 19 2.96 0.04 -7.41
C GLY A 19 4.36 0.64 -7.42
N PHE A 20 5.35 -0.21 -7.67
CA PHE A 20 6.72 0.24 -7.84
C PHE A 20 7.48 -0.65 -8.82
N ALA A 21 8.54 -0.08 -9.36
CA ALA A 21 9.60 -0.78 -10.06
C ALA A 21 10.94 -0.32 -9.48
N TYR A 22 11.97 -1.15 -9.59
CA TYR A 22 13.29 -0.79 -9.12
C TYR A 22 14.39 -1.35 -10.01
N LYS A 23 15.58 -0.77 -9.93
CA LYS A 23 16.80 -1.33 -10.53
C LYS A 23 18.01 -1.09 -9.65
N PHE A 24 18.96 -2.01 -9.69
CA PHE A 24 20.28 -1.77 -9.10
C PHE A 24 21.03 -0.76 -9.96
N LYS A 25 21.78 0.18 -9.35
CA LYS A 25 22.53 1.19 -10.12
C LYS A 25 23.56 0.57 -11.07
N GLU A 26 24.10 -0.58 -10.70
CA GLU A 26 25.08 -1.36 -11.49
C GLU A 26 24.41 -2.23 -12.58
N SER A 27 23.08 -2.23 -12.68
CA SER A 27 22.32 -3.06 -13.62
C SER A 27 21.42 -2.22 -14.52
N ASP A 28 21.34 -2.60 -15.79
CA ASP A 28 20.37 -2.05 -16.73
C ASP A 28 19.02 -2.75 -16.70
N VAL A 29 18.88 -3.80 -15.88
CA VAL A 29 17.62 -4.55 -15.76
C VAL A 29 16.71 -3.89 -14.73
N SER A 30 15.50 -3.56 -15.15
CA SER A 30 14.43 -3.11 -14.25
C SER A 30 13.62 -4.31 -13.76
N VAL A 31 13.36 -4.34 -12.46
CA VAL A 31 12.50 -5.32 -11.80
C VAL A 31 11.17 -4.67 -11.48
N PHE A 32 10.09 -5.31 -11.94
CA PHE A 32 8.72 -4.88 -11.72
C PHE A 32 8.07 -5.76 -10.65
N ARG A 33 7.25 -5.16 -9.78
CA ARG A 33 6.41 -5.94 -8.87
C ARG A 33 5.04 -6.17 -9.49
N ASP A 34 4.83 -7.37 -10.01
CA ASP A 34 3.57 -7.85 -10.59
C ASP A 34 2.82 -8.83 -9.67
N LEU A 35 3.51 -9.42 -8.69
CA LEU A 35 2.90 -10.24 -7.65
C LEU A 35 2.81 -9.50 -6.31
N TRP A 36 1.57 -9.23 -5.92
CA TRP A 36 1.21 -8.55 -4.67
C TRP A 36 0.45 -9.51 -3.74
N PRO A 37 0.65 -9.44 -2.42
CA PRO A 37 -0.11 -10.24 -1.46
C PRO A 37 -1.62 -10.00 -1.59
N ASP A 38 -2.41 -11.08 -1.57
CA ASP A 38 -3.88 -11.08 -1.63
C ASP A 38 -4.50 -10.35 -2.84
N ASN A 39 -3.70 -9.95 -3.83
CA ASN A 39 -4.22 -9.46 -5.10
C ASN A 39 -5.04 -10.59 -5.75
N PRO A 40 -6.22 -10.31 -6.29
CA PRO A 40 -7.06 -11.32 -6.92
C PRO A 40 -6.47 -11.87 -8.23
N MET A 41 -5.49 -11.17 -8.82
CA MET A 41 -4.81 -11.56 -10.05
C MET A 41 -3.39 -10.97 -10.09
N SER A 42 -2.50 -11.58 -10.87
CA SER A 42 -1.19 -11.00 -11.17
C SER A 42 -1.38 -9.66 -11.91
N TYR A 43 -0.87 -8.59 -11.32
CA TYR A 43 -1.05 -7.23 -11.82
C TYR A 43 0.04 -6.32 -11.22
N PRO A 44 0.65 -5.41 -12.01
CA PRO A 44 1.77 -4.56 -11.58
C PRO A 44 1.48 -3.57 -10.43
N LYS A 45 0.24 -3.54 -9.92
CA LYS A 45 -0.18 -2.64 -8.85
C LYS A 45 -1.09 -3.35 -7.85
N THR A 46 -1.07 -2.88 -6.61
CA THR A 46 -2.08 -3.22 -5.60
C THR A 46 -3.03 -2.05 -5.38
N ALA A 47 -4.09 -2.24 -4.59
CA ALA A 47 -5.02 -1.17 -4.25
C ALA A 47 -4.37 -0.10 -3.38
N THR A 48 -4.67 1.18 -3.62
CA THR A 48 -4.27 2.28 -2.72
C THR A 48 -5.21 2.34 -1.53
N TYR A 49 -5.20 1.28 -0.72
CA TYR A 49 -6.02 1.11 0.47
C TYR A 49 -5.12 1.00 1.69
N LEU A 50 -5.57 1.54 2.82
CA LEU A 50 -4.98 1.31 4.13
C LEU A 50 -6.08 0.83 5.08
N LEU A 51 -5.72 -0.12 5.94
CA LEU A 51 -6.43 -0.43 7.16
C LEU A 51 -5.59 0.13 8.30
N LEU A 52 -6.17 0.99 9.10
CA LEU A 52 -5.52 1.61 10.25
C LEU A 52 -6.12 1.04 11.54
N SER A 53 -5.29 0.91 12.58
CA SER A 53 -5.74 0.64 13.94
C SER A 53 -6.49 1.86 14.50
N SER A 54 -7.08 1.69 15.68
CA SER A 54 -7.69 2.80 16.44
C SER A 54 -6.70 3.90 16.84
N THR A 55 -5.40 3.60 16.87
CA THR A 55 -4.32 4.56 17.15
C THR A 55 -3.75 5.21 15.88
N GLY A 56 -4.28 4.87 14.70
CA GLY A 56 -3.81 5.41 13.42
C GLY A 56 -2.60 4.70 12.82
N GLU A 57 -2.14 3.59 13.43
CA GLU A 57 -1.05 2.79 12.90
C GLU A 57 -1.50 1.96 11.69
N VAL A 58 -0.62 1.74 10.73
CA VAL A 58 -0.94 0.95 9.53
C VAL A 58 -0.94 -0.53 9.87
N GLU A 59 -2.13 -1.13 9.83
CA GLU A 59 -2.34 -2.56 10.07
C GLU A 59 -2.15 -3.42 8.82
N ALA A 60 -2.59 -2.89 7.69
CA ALA A 60 -2.41 -3.50 6.38
C ALA A 60 -2.66 -2.49 5.27
N TRP A 61 -2.25 -2.86 4.05
CA TRP A 61 -2.42 -2.06 2.85
C TRP A 61 -2.77 -2.97 1.67
N GLY A 62 -3.10 -2.37 0.52
CA GLY A 62 -3.43 -3.16 -0.67
C GLY A 62 -4.68 -4.02 -0.49
N TYR A 63 -4.72 -5.16 -1.16
CA TYR A 63 -5.81 -6.12 -1.00
C TYR A 63 -5.75 -6.87 0.35
N THR A 64 -4.58 -6.96 0.98
CA THR A 64 -4.44 -7.49 2.35
C THR A 64 -5.27 -6.68 3.35
N ALA A 65 -5.37 -5.36 3.18
CA ALA A 65 -6.26 -4.51 4.00
C ALA A 65 -7.72 -4.94 3.90
N MET A 66 -8.21 -5.24 2.68
CA MET A 66 -9.58 -5.72 2.48
C MET A 66 -9.81 -7.09 3.13
N LYS A 67 -8.85 -8.00 2.98
CA LYS A 67 -8.92 -9.34 3.55
C LYS A 67 -8.95 -9.30 5.07
N LYS A 68 -8.05 -8.55 5.71
CA LYS A 68 -8.05 -8.35 7.17
C LYS A 68 -9.34 -7.73 7.66
N LEU A 69 -9.84 -6.69 6.99
CA LEU A 69 -11.11 -6.07 7.36
C LEU A 69 -12.28 -7.06 7.31
N ALA A 70 -12.34 -7.92 6.29
CA ALA A 70 -13.35 -8.98 6.21
C ALA A 70 -13.24 -9.97 7.37
N GLN A 71 -12.03 -10.36 7.76
CA GLN A 71 -11.78 -11.22 8.92
C GLN A 71 -12.24 -10.56 10.23
N PHE A 72 -11.90 -9.28 10.45
CA PHE A 72 -12.34 -8.55 11.64
C PHE A 72 -13.85 -8.34 11.68
N ARG A 73 -14.50 -8.21 10.53
CA ARG A 73 -15.98 -8.17 10.48
C ARG A 73 -16.58 -9.49 10.92
N ALA A 74 -16.04 -10.61 10.44
CA ALA A 74 -16.47 -11.94 10.86
C ALA A 74 -16.24 -12.19 12.37
N GLN A 75 -15.24 -11.55 12.96
CA GLN A 75 -14.91 -11.62 14.39
C GLN A 75 -15.64 -10.59 15.26
N GLY A 76 -16.37 -9.63 14.66
CA GLY A 76 -17.04 -8.55 15.40
C GLY A 76 -16.11 -7.44 15.92
N THR A 77 -14.85 -7.40 15.49
CA THR A 77 -13.81 -6.45 15.95
C THR A 77 -13.50 -5.35 14.94
N ALA A 78 -14.16 -5.35 13.77
CA ALA A 78 -13.90 -4.36 12.71
C ALA A 78 -14.17 -2.90 13.11
N LYS A 79 -14.95 -2.66 14.16
CA LYS A 79 -15.26 -1.30 14.67
C LYS A 79 -14.02 -0.57 15.20
N ASP A 80 -12.97 -1.30 15.58
CA ASP A 80 -11.75 -0.75 16.15
C ASP A 80 -10.71 -0.38 15.07
N TYR A 81 -11.10 -0.42 13.78
CA TYR A 81 -10.23 -0.17 12.64
C TYR A 81 -10.85 0.81 11.64
N TYR A 82 -10.00 1.61 11.00
CA TYR A 82 -10.39 2.55 9.96
C TYR A 82 -9.91 2.08 8.60
N PHE A 83 -10.84 1.87 7.67
CA PHE A 83 -10.50 1.51 6.30
C PHE A 83 -10.56 2.74 5.40
N THR A 84 -9.42 3.14 4.85
CA THR A 84 -9.32 4.29 3.95
C THR A 84 -8.96 3.88 2.53
N ARG A 85 -9.58 4.55 1.57
CA ARG A 85 -9.37 4.38 0.13
C ARG A 85 -9.47 5.73 -0.56
N ASN A 86 -8.84 5.88 -1.72
CA ASN A 86 -8.86 7.11 -2.52
C ASN A 86 -8.31 8.34 -1.77
N PHE A 87 -7.59 8.13 -0.66
CA PHE A 87 -7.09 9.17 0.24
C PHE A 87 -5.99 10.04 -0.37
N LYS A 88 -5.43 9.65 -1.53
CA LYS A 88 -4.51 10.51 -2.28
C LYS A 88 -5.14 11.88 -2.60
N MET A 89 -6.45 11.92 -2.88
CA MET A 89 -7.12 13.17 -3.22
C MET A 89 -7.30 14.08 -2.00
N GLU A 90 -7.52 13.50 -0.82
CA GLU A 90 -7.52 14.23 0.46
C GLU A 90 -6.15 14.90 0.67
N LEU A 91 -5.06 14.12 0.52
CA LEU A 91 -3.68 14.63 0.62
C LEU A 91 -3.37 15.74 -0.40
N HIS A 92 -3.85 15.60 -1.64
CA HIS A 92 -3.66 16.62 -2.68
C HIS A 92 -4.37 17.92 -2.35
N SER A 93 -5.54 17.86 -1.71
CA SER A 93 -6.33 19.05 -1.38
C SER A 93 -5.67 19.94 -0.34
N GLY A 94 -4.70 19.41 0.42
CA GLY A 94 -3.95 20.16 1.42
C GLY A 94 -4.79 20.69 2.59
N LYS A 95 -6.07 20.30 2.69
CA LYS A 95 -6.92 20.67 3.82
C LYS A 95 -6.39 19.97 5.06
N LYS A 96 -5.98 20.76 6.05
CA LYS A 96 -5.74 20.26 7.40
C LYS A 96 -7.11 19.94 8.00
N ASP A 97 -7.23 18.79 8.63
CA ASP A 97 -8.39 18.49 9.47
C ASP A 97 -8.45 19.57 10.56
N GLU A 98 -9.46 20.43 10.50
CA GLU A 98 -9.81 21.35 11.58
C GLU A 98 -10.60 20.52 12.60
N SER A 99 -9.88 19.90 13.54
CA SER A 99 -10.43 19.27 14.73
C SER A 99 -10.63 20.29 15.85
#